data_AF-A0A7X4F7L4-F1
#
_entry.id   AF-A0A7X4F7L4-F1
#
_cell.length_a   1.000
_cell.length_b   1.000
_cell.length_c   1.000
_cell.angle_alpha   90.00
_cell.angle_beta   90.00
_cell.angle_gamma   90.00
#
_symmetry.space_group_name_H-M   'P 1'
#
loop_
_entity.id
_entity.type
_entity.pdbx_description
1 polymer ?
#
loop_
_entity_poly.entity_id
_entity_poly.type
_entity_poly.pdbx_seq_one_letter_code
_entity_poly.pdbx_strand_id
1 'polypeptide(L)'
;ELDELWDKYYSYSDDIPEDVREKIRLGGEIVTRDAEQQERLHAEQLNQQISQMNRARAITRISPVAIFQHLLESFAGTGFERHLQFLDNIKSHAQQFRVFIAETDKADPTSLHVFGVREGMSQKPVRPEAIPKFKDTLSLSRDFNAAMMDLLLLALFFVVLLSGAYLAFVRVEV
;
A
#
# COMPACT_ATOMS: atom_id res chain seq x y z
N GLU A 1 10.20 -18.15 20.17
CA GLU A 1 10.78 -18.15 18.80
C GLU A 1 11.64 -16.92 18.48
N LEU A 2 11.12 -15.70 18.35
CA LEU A 2 11.96 -14.49 18.13
C LEU A 2 12.89 -14.21 19.32
N ASP A 3 12.38 -14.37 20.55
CA ASP A 3 13.18 -14.21 21.77
C ASP A 3 14.34 -15.23 21.85
N GLU A 4 14.12 -16.47 21.41
CA GLU A 4 15.17 -17.50 21.35
C GLU A 4 16.25 -17.16 20.32
N LEU A 5 15.89 -16.51 19.21
CA LEU A 5 16.86 -16.02 18.22
C LEU A 5 17.70 -14.89 18.79
N TRP A 6 17.10 -13.98 19.57
CA TRP A 6 17.84 -12.91 20.25
C TRP A 6 18.80 -13.47 21.30
N ASP A 7 18.35 -14.42 22.12
CA ASP A 7 19.22 -15.07 23.11
C ASP A 7 20.42 -15.76 22.43
N LYS A 8 20.16 -16.44 21.31
CA LYS A 8 21.22 -17.07 20.51
C LYS A 8 22.15 -16.02 19.88
N TYR A 9 21.62 -14.91 19.36
CA TYR A 9 22.41 -13.82 18.78
C TYR A 9 23.39 -13.21 19.78
N TYR A 10 22.97 -13.00 21.04
CA TYR A 10 23.82 -12.46 22.09
C TYR A 10 24.83 -13.46 22.67
N SER A 11 24.67 -14.76 22.40
CA SER A 11 25.59 -15.80 22.89
C SER A 11 26.91 -15.89 22.10
N TYR A 12 26.98 -15.29 20.90
CA TYR A 12 28.16 -15.34 20.03
C TYR A 12 29.19 -14.25 20.37
N SER A 13 30.48 -14.63 20.37
CA SER A 13 31.59 -13.70 20.61
C SER A 13 32.00 -12.94 19.35
N ASP A 14 32.34 -11.66 19.50
CA ASP A 14 32.89 -10.84 18.40
C ASP A 14 34.37 -11.13 18.11
N ASP A 15 35.05 -11.88 19.00
CA ASP A 15 36.47 -12.21 18.88
C ASP A 15 36.75 -13.46 18.03
N ILE A 16 35.71 -14.26 17.74
CA ILE A 16 35.82 -15.53 17.01
C ILE A 16 35.28 -15.35 15.58
N PRO A 17 36.10 -15.50 14.52
CA PRO A 17 35.66 -15.23 13.14
C PRO A 17 34.47 -16.08 12.65
N GLU A 18 34.29 -17.28 13.20
CA GLU A 18 33.15 -18.16 12.87
C GLU A 18 31.86 -17.68 13.55
N ASP A 19 31.95 -17.32 14.83
CA ASP A 19 30.86 -16.71 15.61
C ASP A 19 30.36 -15.41 14.97
N VAL A 20 31.26 -14.59 14.44
CA VAL A 20 30.90 -13.34 13.74
C VAL A 20 30.01 -13.61 12.51
N ARG A 21 30.33 -14.63 11.69
CA ARG A 21 29.49 -14.97 10.52
C ARG A 21 28.13 -15.48 10.94
N GLU A 22 28.10 -16.33 11.96
CA GLU A 22 26.86 -16.92 12.46
C GLU A 22 25.97 -15.86 13.13
N LYS A 23 26.56 -14.92 13.87
CA LYS A 23 25.89 -13.74 14.42
C LYS A 23 25.28 -12.87 13.31
N ILE A 24 26.02 -12.61 12.23
CA ILE A 24 25.49 -11.87 11.07
C ILE A 24 24.29 -12.62 10.47
N ARG A 25 24.42 -13.93 10.23
CA ARG A 25 23.34 -14.78 9.67
C ARG A 25 22.09 -14.74 10.54
N LEU A 26 22.24 -14.90 11.85
CA LEU A 26 21.14 -14.82 12.81
C LEU A 26 20.52 -13.42 12.86
N GLY A 27 21.33 -12.38 12.79
CA GLY A 27 20.85 -11.00 12.68
C GLY A 27 19.95 -10.81 11.46
N GLY A 28 20.33 -11.35 10.31
CA GLY A 28 19.51 -11.28 9.09
C GLY A 28 18.20 -12.05 9.22
N GLU A 29 18.22 -13.22 9.86
CA GLU A 29 17.00 -13.99 10.15
C GLU A 29 16.05 -13.23 11.08
N ILE A 30 16.58 -12.62 12.15
CA ILE A 30 15.79 -11.79 13.08
C ILE A 30 15.16 -10.62 12.35
N VAL A 31 15.95 -9.86 11.58
CA VAL A 31 15.46 -8.69 10.83
C VAL A 31 14.38 -9.10 9.81
N THR A 32 14.58 -10.22 9.12
CA THR A 32 13.61 -10.71 8.13
C THR A 32 12.30 -11.12 8.82
N ARG A 33 12.38 -11.88 9.92
CA ARG A 33 11.19 -12.33 10.66
C ARG A 33 10.42 -11.16 11.28
N ASP A 34 11.13 -10.21 11.88
CA ASP A 34 10.51 -9.01 12.44
C ASP A 34 9.84 -8.19 11.34
N ALA A 35 10.53 -7.94 10.22
CA ALA A 35 9.97 -7.23 9.08
C ALA A 35 8.72 -7.91 8.50
N GLU A 36 8.72 -9.24 8.37
CA GLU A 36 7.54 -10.01 7.93
C GLU A 36 6.38 -9.88 8.90
N GLN A 37 6.64 -9.96 10.21
CA GLN A 37 5.61 -9.83 11.23
C GLN A 37 5.00 -8.42 11.21
N GLN A 38 5.83 -7.38 11.14
CA GLN A 38 5.38 -5.99 11.03
C GLN A 38 4.58 -5.76 9.74
N GLU A 39 5.05 -6.29 8.60
CA GLU A 39 4.35 -6.17 7.31
C GLU A 39 2.96 -6.81 7.37
N ARG A 40 2.83 -7.99 8.01
CA ARG A 40 1.53 -8.66 8.20
C ARG A 40 0.59 -7.82 9.07
N LEU A 41 1.04 -7.37 10.24
CA LEU A 41 0.21 -6.56 11.15
C LEU A 41 -0.25 -5.26 10.49
N HIS A 42 0.66 -4.57 9.80
CA HIS A 42 0.35 -3.33 9.09
C HIS A 42 -0.61 -3.58 7.92
N ALA A 43 -0.42 -4.67 7.16
CA ALA A 43 -1.32 -5.04 6.08
C ALA A 43 -2.73 -5.36 6.58
N GLU A 44 -2.86 -6.08 7.69
CA GLU A 44 -4.14 -6.38 8.33
C GLU A 44 -4.87 -5.11 8.78
N GLN A 45 -4.16 -4.21 9.49
CA GLN A 45 -4.72 -2.93 9.93
C GLN A 45 -5.16 -2.07 8.74
N LEU A 46 -4.33 -1.98 7.70
CA LEU A 46 -4.65 -1.23 6.49
C LEU A 46 -5.90 -1.80 5.78
N ASN A 47 -5.98 -3.12 5.64
CA ASN A 47 -7.14 -3.79 5.05
C ASN A 47 -8.42 -3.53 5.85
N GLN A 48 -8.33 -3.52 7.18
CA GLN A 48 -9.47 -3.16 8.04
C GLN A 48 -9.92 -1.72 7.80
N GLN A 49 -8.98 -0.76 7.75
CA GLN A 49 -9.29 0.66 7.48
C GLN A 49 -9.92 0.86 6.10
N ILE A 50 -9.37 0.23 5.06
CA ILE A 50 -9.93 0.25 3.70
C ILE A 50 -11.35 -0.30 3.70
N SER A 51 -11.58 -1.44 4.38
CA SER A 51 -12.89 -2.06 4.50
C SER A 51 -13.91 -1.15 5.23
N GLN A 52 -13.48 -0.46 6.28
CA GLN A 52 -14.31 0.50 7.01
C GLN A 52 -14.70 1.68 6.12
N MET A 53 -13.77 2.25 5.37
CA MET A 53 -14.06 3.35 4.45
C MET A 53 -14.99 2.93 3.31
N ASN A 54 -14.81 1.73 2.75
CA ASN A 54 -15.72 1.18 1.75
C ASN A 54 -17.15 1.06 2.29
N ARG A 55 -17.32 0.56 3.52
CA ARG A 55 -18.64 0.49 4.18
C ARG A 55 -19.22 1.89 4.42
N ALA A 56 -18.41 2.82 4.92
CA ALA A 56 -18.86 4.20 5.15
C ALA A 56 -19.35 4.85 3.86
N ARG A 57 -18.58 4.74 2.76
CA ARG A 57 -18.97 5.25 1.44
C ARG A 57 -20.24 4.59 0.91
N ALA A 58 -20.40 3.28 1.12
CA ALA A 58 -21.63 2.58 0.73
C ALA A 58 -22.87 3.12 1.46
N ILE A 59 -22.74 3.47 2.74
CA ILE A 59 -23.83 4.05 3.53
C ILE A 59 -24.09 5.50 3.14
N THR A 60 -23.05 6.32 2.96
CA THR A 60 -23.21 7.74 2.64
C THR A 60 -23.77 8.00 1.24
N ARG A 61 -23.72 7.02 0.33
CA ARG A 61 -24.37 7.05 -0.99
C ARG A 61 -25.89 7.25 -0.97
N ILE A 62 -26.55 7.21 0.19
CA ILE A 62 -27.94 7.63 0.33
C ILE A 62 -28.10 9.16 0.12
N SER A 63 -27.03 9.94 0.33
CA SER A 63 -27.02 11.38 0.12
C SER A 63 -26.54 11.73 -1.30
N PRO A 64 -27.35 12.43 -2.12
CA PRO A 64 -26.93 12.91 -3.44
C PRO A 64 -25.70 13.82 -3.40
N VAL A 65 -25.55 14.61 -2.32
CA VAL A 65 -24.39 15.49 -2.12
C VAL A 65 -23.12 14.67 -1.93
N ALA A 66 -23.19 13.58 -1.16
CA ALA A 66 -22.04 12.69 -0.95
C ALA A 66 -21.64 11.97 -2.25
N ILE A 67 -22.62 11.50 -3.04
CA ILE A 67 -22.36 10.93 -4.36
C ILE A 67 -21.64 11.93 -5.27
N PHE A 68 -22.14 13.17 -5.34
CA PHE A 68 -21.53 14.22 -6.15
C PHE A 68 -20.09 14.53 -5.70
N GLN A 69 -19.85 14.59 -4.38
CA GLN A 69 -18.50 14.75 -3.84
C GLN A 69 -17.57 13.61 -4.26
N HIS A 70 -18.00 12.35 -4.14
CA HIS A 70 -17.20 11.20 -4.55
C HIS A 70 -16.85 11.24 -6.05
N LEU A 71 -17.79 11.69 -6.89
CA LEU A 71 -17.53 11.91 -8.32
C LEU A 71 -16.46 12.98 -8.54
N LEU A 72 -16.57 14.13 -7.87
CA LEU A 72 -15.57 15.19 -7.98
C LEU A 72 -14.18 14.74 -7.52
N GLU A 73 -14.10 13.98 -6.43
CA GLU A 73 -12.85 13.40 -5.96
C GLU A 73 -12.21 12.51 -7.03
N SER A 74 -13.00 11.62 -7.65
CA SER A 74 -12.54 10.75 -8.73
C SER A 74 -12.08 11.54 -9.96
N PHE A 75 -12.85 12.53 -10.41
CA PHE A 75 -12.48 13.38 -11.55
C PHE A 75 -11.22 14.22 -11.30
N ALA A 76 -11.05 14.72 -10.07
CA ALA A 76 -9.87 15.46 -9.67
C ALA A 76 -8.64 14.55 -9.46
N GLY A 77 -8.80 13.23 -9.52
CA GLY A 77 -7.74 12.27 -9.19
C GLY A 77 -7.32 12.38 -7.72
N THR A 78 -8.26 12.64 -6.83
CA THR A 78 -8.06 12.81 -5.38
C THR A 78 -8.97 11.86 -4.58
N GLY A 79 -8.99 12.00 -3.26
CA GLY A 79 -9.85 11.21 -2.39
C GLY A 79 -9.39 9.76 -2.22
N PHE A 80 -10.34 8.91 -1.84
CA PHE A 80 -10.03 7.55 -1.39
C PHE A 80 -9.55 6.63 -2.53
N GLU A 81 -10.14 6.71 -3.72
CA GLU A 81 -9.71 5.89 -4.87
C GLU A 81 -8.28 6.21 -5.29
N ARG A 82 -7.91 7.50 -5.26
CA ARG A 82 -6.53 7.94 -5.46
C ARG A 82 -5.59 7.36 -4.40
N HIS A 83 -6.02 7.38 -3.14
CA HIS A 83 -5.23 6.81 -2.04
C HIS A 83 -5.00 5.30 -2.23
N LEU A 84 -6.02 4.55 -2.62
CA LEU A 84 -5.87 3.12 -2.95
C LEU A 84 -4.86 2.92 -4.09
N GLN A 85 -4.89 3.77 -5.12
CA GLN A 85 -3.94 3.68 -6.22
C GLN A 85 -2.51 3.92 -5.79
N PHE A 86 -2.32 4.92 -4.95
CA PHE A 86 -1.02 5.24 -4.38
C PHE A 86 -0.46 4.07 -3.56
N LEU A 87 -1.31 3.42 -2.75
CA LEU A 87 -0.92 2.23 -1.98
C LEU A 87 -0.50 1.07 -2.90
N ASP A 88 -1.25 0.81 -3.98
CA ASP A 88 -0.88 -0.21 -4.97
C ASP A 88 0.47 0.11 -5.62
N ASN A 89 0.69 1.38 -6.00
CA ASN A 89 1.93 1.86 -6.59
C ASN A 89 3.11 1.72 -5.61
N ILE A 90 2.92 2.05 -4.33
CA ILE A 90 3.94 1.85 -3.29
C ILE A 90 4.26 0.38 -3.15
N LYS A 91 3.26 -0.49 -3.06
CA LYS A 91 3.46 -1.94 -2.89
C LYS A 91 4.27 -2.52 -4.05
N SER A 92 3.91 -2.15 -5.28
CA SER A 92 4.65 -2.55 -6.48
C SER A 92 6.10 -2.03 -6.43
N HIS A 93 6.28 -0.75 -6.06
CA HIS A 93 7.61 -0.16 -5.97
C HIS A 93 8.47 -0.80 -4.87
N ALA A 94 7.91 -1.08 -3.69
CA ALA A 94 8.60 -1.76 -2.61
C ALA A 94 9.07 -3.16 -3.04
N GLN A 95 8.25 -3.90 -3.78
CA GLN A 95 8.64 -5.19 -4.35
C GLN A 95 9.81 -5.04 -5.35
N GLN A 96 9.71 -4.09 -6.28
CA GLN A 96 10.79 -3.81 -7.23
C GLN A 96 12.09 -3.42 -6.53
N PHE A 97 12.00 -2.62 -5.47
CA PHE A 97 13.14 -2.17 -4.69
C PHE A 97 13.79 -3.32 -3.91
N ARG A 98 12.99 -4.20 -3.29
CA ARG A 98 13.49 -5.43 -2.64
C ARG A 98 14.25 -6.32 -3.62
N VAL A 99 13.69 -6.56 -4.80
CA VAL A 99 14.35 -7.33 -5.87
C VAL A 99 15.65 -6.66 -6.31
N PHE A 100 15.63 -5.33 -6.48
CA PHE A 100 16.84 -4.59 -6.84
C PHE A 100 17.95 -4.74 -5.81
N ILE A 101 17.66 -4.61 -4.51
CA ILE A 101 18.67 -4.78 -3.46
C ILE A 101 19.21 -6.21 -3.47
N ALA A 102 18.32 -7.22 -3.53
CA ALA A 102 18.72 -8.62 -3.51
C ALA A 102 19.62 -9.00 -4.71
N GLU A 103 19.27 -8.57 -5.92
CA GLU A 103 20.07 -8.84 -7.12
C GLU A 103 21.40 -8.05 -7.12
N THR A 104 21.38 -6.81 -6.64
CA THR A 104 22.60 -5.98 -6.53
C THR A 104 23.59 -6.59 -5.55
N ASP A 105 23.10 -7.03 -4.40
CA ASP A 105 23.91 -7.68 -3.39
C ASP A 105 24.44 -9.05 -3.87
N LYS A 106 23.59 -9.86 -4.50
CA LYS A 106 23.95 -11.16 -5.09
C LYS A 106 25.04 -11.07 -6.17
N ALA A 107 25.13 -9.94 -6.87
CA ALA A 107 26.18 -9.71 -7.86
C ALA A 107 27.58 -9.49 -7.23
N ASP A 108 27.67 -9.28 -5.91
CA ASP A 108 28.94 -9.15 -5.20
C ASP A 108 29.42 -10.49 -4.61
N PRO A 109 30.43 -11.16 -5.21
CA PRO A 109 30.92 -12.44 -4.71
C PRO A 109 31.62 -12.36 -3.34
N THR A 110 31.87 -11.15 -2.83
CA THR A 110 32.48 -10.92 -1.52
C THR A 110 31.45 -10.68 -0.40
N SER A 111 30.17 -10.51 -0.75
CA SER A 111 29.08 -10.36 0.21
C SER A 111 28.70 -11.72 0.83
N LEU A 112 28.17 -11.69 2.05
CA LEU A 112 27.59 -12.87 2.70
C LEU A 112 26.13 -13.09 2.30
N HIS A 113 25.55 -12.15 1.56
CA HIS A 113 24.15 -12.16 1.12
C HIS A 113 23.13 -12.25 2.25
N VAL A 114 23.47 -11.64 3.39
CA VAL A 114 22.60 -11.60 4.57
C VAL A 114 21.84 -10.27 4.57
N PHE A 115 20.60 -10.32 4.11
CA PHE A 115 19.75 -9.14 3.96
C PHE A 115 19.42 -8.49 5.31
N GLY A 116 19.41 -7.16 5.37
CA GLY A 116 19.03 -6.40 6.56
C GLY A 116 20.14 -6.21 7.60
N VAL A 117 21.30 -6.86 7.43
CA VAL A 117 22.49 -6.65 8.26
C VAL A 117 23.59 -6.06 7.40
N ARG A 118 24.02 -4.83 7.69
CA ARG A 118 24.97 -4.09 6.84
C ARG A 118 26.24 -4.91 6.60
N GLU A 119 26.83 -5.47 7.64
CA GLU A 119 28.07 -6.25 7.59
C GLU A 119 27.95 -7.53 6.75
N GLY A 120 26.73 -8.02 6.54
CA GLY A 120 26.42 -9.18 5.71
C GLY A 120 26.01 -8.85 4.28
N MET A 121 25.91 -7.57 3.94
CA MET A 121 25.57 -7.07 2.60
C MET A 121 26.78 -6.46 1.91
N SER A 122 26.69 -6.32 0.59
CA SER A 122 27.70 -5.67 -0.25
C SER A 122 27.91 -4.22 0.20
N GLN A 123 29.17 -3.85 0.38
CA GLN A 123 29.58 -2.48 0.69
C GLN A 123 29.92 -1.67 -0.57
N LYS A 124 29.71 -2.24 -1.76
CA LYS A 124 30.04 -1.56 -3.01
C LYS A 124 29.08 -0.39 -3.23
N PRO A 125 29.59 0.76 -3.71
CA PRO A 125 28.73 1.89 -4.00
C PRO A 125 27.78 1.56 -5.15
N VAL A 126 26.51 1.87 -4.96
CA VAL A 126 25.47 1.75 -5.99
C VAL A 126 25.32 3.08 -6.70
N ARG A 127 25.26 3.04 -8.03
CA ARG A 127 25.02 4.25 -8.83
C ARG A 127 23.61 4.80 -8.56
N PRO A 128 23.43 6.10 -8.26
CA PRO A 128 22.11 6.67 -7.99
C PRO A 128 21.11 6.49 -9.13
N GLU A 129 21.58 6.46 -10.37
CA GLU A 129 20.73 6.28 -11.55
C GLU A 129 20.15 4.86 -11.69
N ALA A 130 20.82 3.85 -11.09
CA ALA A 130 20.38 2.46 -11.13
C ALA A 130 19.26 2.17 -10.12
N ILE A 131 19.11 3.03 -9.10
CA ILE A 131 18.10 2.87 -8.06
C ILE A 131 16.71 3.05 -8.69
N PRO A 132 15.80 2.07 -8.56
CA PRO A 132 14.43 2.21 -9.02
C PRO A 132 13.80 3.46 -8.41
N LYS A 133 13.30 4.37 -9.26
CA LYS A 133 12.61 5.58 -8.80
C LYS A 133 11.13 5.29 -8.66
N PHE A 134 10.55 5.72 -7.54
CA PHE A 134 9.11 5.67 -7.36
C PHE A 134 8.41 6.46 -8.47
N LYS A 135 7.39 5.85 -9.08
CA LYS A 135 6.52 6.48 -10.05
C LYS A 135 5.08 6.25 -9.63
N ASP A 136 4.40 7.33 -9.31
CA ASP A 136 2.98 7.30 -9.01
C ASP A 136 2.19 7.41 -10.32
N THR A 137 1.73 6.27 -10.82
CA THR A 137 0.94 6.21 -12.06
C THR A 137 -0.54 6.42 -11.75
N LEU A 138 -1.21 7.24 -12.56
CA LEU A 138 -2.66 7.45 -12.53
C LEU A 138 -3.33 6.52 -13.54
N SER A 139 -4.48 5.96 -13.17
CA SER A 139 -5.22 5.03 -14.02
C SER A 139 -6.63 5.57 -14.23
N LEU A 140 -6.75 6.43 -15.24
CA LEU A 140 -8.01 7.08 -15.59
C LEU A 140 -9.14 6.08 -15.87
N SER A 141 -8.82 4.90 -16.41
CA SER A 141 -9.79 3.84 -16.65
C SER A 141 -10.31 3.23 -15.34
N ARG A 142 -9.46 3.11 -14.33
CA ARG A 142 -9.84 2.63 -13.00
C ARG A 142 -10.69 3.65 -12.29
N ASP A 143 -10.31 4.93 -12.36
CA ASP A 143 -11.04 6.04 -11.76
C ASP A 143 -12.45 6.16 -12.36
N PHE A 144 -12.55 6.07 -13.69
CA PHE A 144 -13.85 6.10 -14.39
C PHE A 144 -14.75 4.93 -14.02
N ASN A 145 -14.21 3.70 -13.97
CA ASN A 145 -14.99 2.53 -13.57
C ASN A 145 -15.47 2.63 -12.11
N ALA A 146 -14.67 3.17 -11.21
CA ALA A 146 -15.06 3.40 -9.82
C ALA A 146 -16.19 4.45 -9.70
N ALA A 147 -16.14 5.50 -10.51
CA ALA A 147 -17.15 6.57 -10.57
C ALA A 147 -18.47 6.17 -11.23
N MET A 148 -18.50 5.12 -12.05
CA MET A 148 -19.67 4.71 -12.83
C MET A 148 -20.91 4.47 -11.96
N MET A 149 -20.76 3.77 -10.84
CA MET A 149 -21.88 3.49 -9.93
C MET A 149 -22.43 4.77 -9.30
N ASP A 150 -21.55 5.70 -8.93
CA ASP A 150 -21.94 6.98 -8.37
C ASP A 150 -22.67 7.85 -9.42
N LEU A 151 -22.25 7.81 -10.68
CA LEU A 151 -22.92 8.50 -11.79
C LEU A 151 -24.34 7.95 -12.02
N LEU A 152 -24.51 6.62 -12.01
CA LEU A 152 -25.80 5.96 -12.17
C LEU A 152 -26.76 6.29 -11.02
N LEU A 153 -26.27 6.26 -9.77
CA LEU A 153 -27.07 6.62 -8.60
C LEU A 153 -27.49 8.09 -8.64
N LEU A 154 -26.58 8.99 -9.03
CA LEU A 154 -26.90 10.42 -9.13
C LEU A 154 -27.96 10.69 -10.20
N ALA A 155 -27.85 10.03 -11.36
CA ALA A 155 -28.85 10.12 -12.42
C ALA A 155 -30.22 9.61 -11.95
N LEU A 156 -30.26 8.50 -11.20
CA LEU A 156 -31.49 7.97 -10.61
C LEU A 156 -32.11 8.97 -9.62
N PHE A 157 -31.30 9.54 -8.71
CA PHE A 157 -31.77 10.58 -7.78
C PHE A 157 -32.35 11.78 -8.52
N PHE A 158 -31.67 12.24 -9.57
CA PHE A 158 -32.15 13.34 -10.38
C PHE A 158 -33.52 13.04 -10.99
N VAL A 159 -33.70 11.86 -11.61
CA VAL A 159 -34.98 11.46 -12.20
C VAL A 159 -36.10 11.38 -11.16
N VAL A 160 -35.84 10.76 -10.00
CA VAL A 160 -36.85 10.60 -8.94
C VAL A 160 -37.25 11.94 -8.34
N LEU A 161 -36.27 12.79 -8.00
CA LEU A 161 -36.54 14.10 -7.42
C LEU A 161 -37.24 15.03 -8.41
N LEU A 162 -36.82 15.04 -9.67
CA LEU A 162 -37.46 15.84 -10.72
C LEU A 162 -38.89 15.38 -10.95
N SER A 163 -39.13 14.07 -11.02
CA SER A 163 -40.48 13.51 -11.19
C SER A 163 -41.38 13.85 -10.00
N GLY A 164 -40.85 13.75 -8.77
CA GLY A 164 -41.59 14.13 -7.55
C GLY A 164 -41.93 15.63 -7.53
N ALA A 165 -40.99 16.49 -7.88
CA ALA A 165 -41.20 17.93 -7.99
C ALA A 165 -42.25 18.26 -9.06
N TYR A 166 -42.17 17.62 -10.23
CA TYR A 166 -43.13 17.79 -11.31
C TYR A 166 -44.55 17.37 -10.88
N LEU A 167 -44.71 16.21 -10.25
CA LEU A 167 -46.02 15.74 -9.76
C LEU A 167 -46.59 16.66 -8.68
N ALA A 168 -45.75 17.16 -7.78
CA ALA A 168 -46.17 18.13 -6.76
C ALA A 168 -46.63 19.45 -7.40
N PHE A 169 -45.90 19.94 -8.39
CA PHE A 169 -46.24 21.14 -9.13
C PHE A 169 -47.59 21.00 -9.86
N VAL A 170 -47.76 19.92 -10.64
CA VAL A 170 -49.02 19.64 -11.34
C VAL A 170 -50.20 19.52 -10.38
N ARG A 171 -50.00 18.92 -9.19
CA ARG A 171 -51.06 18.80 -8.18
C ARG A 171 -51.46 20.15 -7.55
N VAL A 172 -50.57 21.14 -7.54
CA VAL A 172 -50.87 22.49 -7.01
C VAL A 172 -51.61 23.36 -8.04
N GLU A 173 -51.42 23.10 -9.33
CA GLU A 173 -52.08 23.83 -10.42
C GLU A 173 -53.49 23.30 -10.77
N VAL A 174 -53.89 22.14 -10.24
CA VAL A 174 -55.26 21.56 -10.36
C VAL A 174 -56.06 21.83 -9.10
#